data_AF-A0A6H1MVU5-F1
#
_entry.id   AF-A0A6H1MVU5-F1
#
_cell.length_a   1.000
_cell.length_b   1.000
_cell.length_c   1.000
_cell.angle_alpha   90.00
_cell.angle_beta   90.00
_cell.angle_gamma   90.00
#
_symmetry.space_group_name_H-M   'P 1'
#
loop_
_entity.id
_entity.type
_entity.pdbx_description
1 polymer ?
#
loop_
_entity_poly.entity_id
_entity_poly.type
_entity_poly.pdbx_seq_one_letter_code
_entity_poly.pdbx_strand_id
1 'polypeptide(L)'
;MRIARALVRHELRLFASLLLWVTRRTHGTREGRPFGHARGQGAMMWGLAFVCVVETAGMAVLLRGWPVVHAVVLVLDVYTVLMVVGMHAACVTRPHILDSTHLRVRDRAHVDLRIPLADIATVRRELRTTHEPAEHELNLAVGAQTDVTLELSVPVEHFTFLGRERRIRLVRLHADDPDELVRALTRARTAPSPSPGRPG
;
A
#
# COMPACT_ATOMS: atom_id res chain seq x y z
N MET A 1 16.72 20.39 2.85
CA MET A 1 15.80 20.18 4.00
C MET A 1 14.49 19.43 3.68
N ARG A 2 13.93 19.46 2.45
CA ARG A 2 12.70 18.71 2.09
C ARG A 2 12.83 17.18 2.16
N ILE A 3 13.99 16.63 1.74
CA ILE A 3 14.28 15.19 1.74
C ILE A 3 14.39 14.67 3.19
N ALA A 4 15.13 15.39 4.03
CA ALA A 4 15.12 15.34 5.50
C ALA A 4 13.75 14.99 6.11
N ARG A 5 12.81 15.92 5.90
CA ARG A 5 11.45 15.84 6.42
C ARG A 5 10.58 14.79 5.75
N ALA A 6 10.93 14.33 4.55
CA ALA A 6 10.22 13.26 3.87
C ALA A 6 10.61 11.90 4.46
N LEU A 7 11.90 11.68 4.72
CA LEU A 7 12.44 10.49 5.40
C LEU A 7 11.88 10.37 6.82
N VAL A 8 11.96 11.43 7.62
CA VAL A 8 11.43 11.40 8.99
C VAL A 8 9.92 11.17 9.02
N ARG A 9 9.15 11.73 8.07
CA ARG A 9 7.72 11.42 7.95
C ARG A 9 7.46 9.99 7.53
N HIS A 10 8.30 9.43 6.68
CA HIS A 10 8.21 8.04 6.25
C HIS A 10 8.42 7.11 7.43
N GLU A 11 9.50 7.31 8.21
CA GLU A 11 9.77 6.54 9.43
C GLU A 11 8.66 6.68 10.45
N LEU A 12 8.20 7.91 10.76
CA LEU A 12 7.09 8.13 11.69
C LEU A 12 5.80 7.42 11.23
N ARG A 13 5.50 7.43 9.93
CA ARG A 13 4.33 6.74 9.38
C ARG A 13 4.49 5.22 9.44
N LEU A 14 5.70 4.71 9.22
CA LEU A 14 6.01 3.29 9.36
C LEU A 14 5.84 2.84 10.82
N PHE A 15 6.41 3.57 11.77
CA PHE A 15 6.25 3.27 13.19
C PHE A 15 4.79 3.40 13.66
N ALA A 16 4.04 4.41 13.18
CA ALA A 16 2.62 4.53 13.48
C ALA A 16 1.79 3.38 12.89
N SER A 17 2.10 2.94 11.66
CA SER A 17 1.45 1.79 11.05
C SER A 17 1.82 0.47 11.75
N LEU A 18 3.07 0.31 12.20
CA LEU A 18 3.51 -0.80 13.04
C LEU A 18 2.73 -0.83 14.36
N LEU A 19 2.60 0.32 15.03
CA LEU A 19 1.83 0.45 16.26
C LEU A 19 0.34 0.13 16.05
N LEU A 20 -0.25 0.59 14.94
CA LEU A 20 -1.63 0.26 14.58
C LEU A 20 -1.83 -1.24 14.34
N TRP A 21 -0.88 -1.90 13.66
CA TRP A 21 -0.93 -3.34 13.44
C TRP A 21 -0.76 -4.14 14.75
N VAL A 22 0.20 -3.76 15.59
CA VAL A 22 0.42 -4.37 16.91
C VAL A 22 -0.81 -4.19 17.81
N THR A 23 -1.45 -3.02 17.76
CA THR A 23 -2.70 -2.74 18.50
C THR A 23 -3.95 -3.31 17.82
N ARG A 24 -3.80 -4.06 16.71
CA ARG A 24 -4.88 -4.61 15.87
C ARG A 24 -5.92 -3.57 15.42
N ARG A 25 -5.53 -2.30 15.32
CA ARG A 25 -6.39 -1.19 14.86
C ARG A 25 -6.15 -0.89 13.39
N THR A 26 -7.23 -0.77 12.62
CA THR A 26 -7.18 -0.39 11.20
C THR A 26 -7.47 1.11 11.03
N HIS A 27 -6.82 1.75 10.05
CA HIS A 27 -6.95 3.19 9.87
C HIS A 27 -8.06 3.55 8.87
N GLY A 28 -9.15 4.13 9.38
CA GLY A 28 -10.18 4.77 8.55
C GLY A 28 -11.22 3.83 7.94
N THR A 29 -11.51 2.69 8.55
CA THR A 29 -12.55 1.71 8.13
C THR A 29 -13.99 2.13 8.46
N ARG A 30 -14.24 3.40 8.77
CA ARG A 30 -15.53 3.86 9.30
C ARG A 30 -16.61 4.08 8.23
N GLU A 31 -16.25 4.19 6.95
CA GLU A 31 -17.16 4.54 5.84
C GLU A 31 -16.76 3.81 4.54
N GLY A 32 -17.25 2.57 4.32
CA GLY A 32 -17.09 1.83 3.06
C GLY A 32 -16.64 0.37 3.21
N ARG A 33 -16.65 -0.39 2.11
CA ARG A 33 -16.20 -1.80 2.07
C ARG A 33 -14.67 -1.86 1.92
N PRO A 34 -13.93 -2.47 2.87
CA PRO A 34 -12.48 -2.60 2.76
C PRO A 34 -12.06 -3.78 1.89
N PHE A 35 -11.10 -3.56 0.99
CA PHE A 35 -10.42 -4.59 0.22
C PHE A 35 -8.93 -4.63 0.61
N GLY A 36 -8.50 -5.76 1.14
CA GLY A 36 -7.08 -6.01 1.45
C GLY A 36 -6.25 -6.13 0.17
N HIS A 37 -4.94 -5.89 0.30
CA HIS A 37 -3.97 -6.12 -0.79
C HIS A 37 -2.68 -6.81 -0.28
N ALA A 38 -2.71 -7.31 0.96
CA ALA A 38 -1.51 -7.61 1.72
C ALA A 38 -1.31 -9.11 2.00
N ARG A 39 -2.27 -9.99 1.65
CA ARG A 39 -2.17 -11.43 1.94
C ARG A 39 -0.98 -12.07 1.24
N GLY A 40 -0.66 -11.66 0.01
CA GLY A 40 0.49 -12.20 -0.74
C GLY A 40 1.86 -11.86 -0.14
N GLN A 41 1.97 -10.78 0.66
CA GLN A 41 3.25 -10.34 1.23
C GLN A 41 3.67 -11.12 2.49
N GLY A 42 2.77 -11.87 3.13
CA GLY A 42 3.03 -12.53 4.41
C GLY A 42 4.18 -13.54 4.34
N ALA A 43 4.19 -14.42 3.34
CA ALA A 43 5.20 -15.47 3.19
C ALA A 43 6.61 -14.89 2.96
N MET A 44 6.71 -13.87 2.10
CA MET A 44 7.96 -13.16 1.84
C MET A 44 8.48 -12.45 3.11
N MET A 45 7.59 -11.88 3.92
CA MET A 45 7.94 -11.27 5.21
C MET A 45 8.51 -12.29 6.20
N TRP A 46 7.85 -13.45 6.31
CA TRP A 46 8.31 -14.54 7.18
C TRP A 46 9.66 -15.09 6.72
N GLY A 47 9.86 -15.23 5.40
CA GLY A 47 11.15 -15.61 4.82
C GLY A 47 12.25 -14.60 5.16
N LEU A 48 11.98 -13.30 5.02
CA LEU A 48 12.96 -12.26 5.35
C LEU A 48 13.27 -12.20 6.85
N ALA A 49 12.25 -12.32 7.70
CA ALA A 49 12.43 -12.39 9.15
C ALA A 49 13.28 -13.61 9.55
N PHE A 50 13.06 -14.76 8.93
CA PHE A 50 13.88 -15.97 9.16
C PHE A 50 15.34 -15.75 8.75
N VAL A 51 15.59 -15.18 7.56
CA VAL A 51 16.96 -14.88 7.09
C VAL A 51 17.66 -13.92 8.05
N CYS A 52 16.98 -12.85 8.51
CA CYS A 52 17.55 -11.94 9.50
C CYS A 52 17.96 -12.66 10.79
N VAL A 53 17.13 -13.59 11.31
CA VAL A 53 17.48 -14.36 12.51
C VAL A 53 18.71 -15.24 12.29
N VAL A 54 18.81 -15.90 11.14
CA VAL A 54 19.97 -16.73 10.77
C VAL A 54 21.22 -15.87 10.63
N GLU A 55 21.11 -14.71 9.99
CA GLU A 55 22.19 -13.74 9.82
C GLU A 55 22.68 -13.23 11.18
N THR A 56 21.79 -12.79 12.07
CA THR A 56 22.12 -12.35 13.43
C THR A 56 22.83 -13.45 14.22
N ALA A 57 22.38 -14.71 14.12
CA ALA A 57 23.04 -15.83 14.77
C ALA A 57 24.45 -16.07 14.21
N GLY A 58 24.63 -15.99 12.89
CA GLY A 58 25.93 -16.10 12.24
C GLY A 58 26.89 -14.99 12.65
N MET A 59 26.41 -13.74 12.68
CA MET A 59 27.18 -12.57 13.12
C MET A 59 27.55 -12.67 14.60
N ALA A 60 26.67 -13.17 15.46
CA ALA A 60 26.96 -13.39 16.88
C ALA A 60 28.09 -14.40 17.10
N VAL A 61 28.19 -15.44 16.25
CA VAL A 61 29.31 -16.41 16.29
C VAL A 61 30.59 -15.79 15.76
N LEU A 62 30.52 -15.10 14.61
CA LEU A 62 31.68 -14.49 13.95
C LEU A 62 32.31 -13.37 14.80
N LEU A 63 31.48 -12.57 15.47
CA LEU A 63 31.87 -11.40 16.25
C LEU A 63 32.05 -11.69 17.74
N ARG A 64 32.10 -12.95 18.15
CA ARG A 64 32.23 -13.34 19.57
C ARG A 64 33.45 -12.72 20.26
N GLY A 65 34.52 -12.42 19.52
CA GLY A 65 35.71 -11.74 20.05
C GLY A 65 35.62 -10.21 20.12
N TRP A 66 34.57 -9.60 19.57
CA TRP A 66 34.45 -8.15 19.38
C TRP A 66 33.09 -7.65 19.89
N PRO A 67 32.92 -7.52 21.22
CA PRO A 67 31.60 -7.28 21.83
C PRO A 67 30.94 -5.97 21.36
N VAL A 68 31.73 -4.93 21.09
CA VAL A 68 31.20 -3.65 20.58
C VAL A 68 30.66 -3.80 19.16
N VAL A 69 31.39 -4.50 18.28
CA VAL A 69 30.98 -4.70 16.89
C VAL A 69 29.72 -5.57 16.84
N HIS A 70 29.68 -6.62 17.66
CA HIS A 70 28.49 -7.45 17.82
C HIS A 70 27.27 -6.63 18.24
N ALA A 71 27.40 -5.76 19.24
CA ALA A 71 26.30 -4.91 19.68
C ALA A 71 25.79 -3.96 18.57
N VAL A 72 26.69 -3.37 17.79
CA VAL A 72 26.32 -2.50 16.66
C VAL A 72 25.56 -3.27 15.59
N VAL A 73 26.07 -4.45 15.18
CA VAL A 73 25.40 -5.29 14.17
C VAL A 73 24.03 -5.74 14.65
N LEU A 74 23.92 -6.14 15.92
CA LEU A 74 22.64 -6.53 16.51
C LEU A 74 21.60 -5.39 16.45
N VAL A 75 22.01 -4.16 16.74
CA VAL A 75 21.12 -2.98 16.64
C VAL A 75 20.68 -2.74 15.19
N LEU A 76 21.59 -2.89 14.22
CA LEU A 76 21.27 -2.73 12.80
C LEU A 76 20.31 -3.82 12.29
N ASP A 77 20.51 -5.07 12.71
CA ASP A 77 19.64 -6.19 12.36
C ASP A 77 18.23 -5.97 12.91
N VAL A 78 18.12 -5.64 14.20
CA VAL A 78 16.82 -5.34 14.84
C VAL A 78 16.14 -4.16 14.15
N TYR A 79 16.88 -3.10 13.84
CA TYR A 79 16.35 -1.95 13.12
C TYR A 79 15.82 -2.34 11.73
N THR A 80 16.55 -3.17 11.00
CA THR A 80 16.16 -3.67 9.67
C THR A 80 14.88 -4.50 9.75
N VAL A 81 14.78 -5.41 10.73
CA VAL A 81 13.56 -6.19 10.99
C VAL A 81 12.38 -5.28 11.31
N LEU A 82 12.56 -4.27 12.17
CA LEU A 82 11.50 -3.30 12.49
C LEU A 82 11.03 -2.52 11.26
N MET A 83 11.96 -2.10 10.39
CA MET A 83 11.63 -1.42 9.13
C MET A 83 10.82 -2.32 8.20
N VAL A 84 11.24 -3.57 8.01
CA VAL A 84 10.56 -4.56 7.18
C VAL A 84 9.15 -4.84 7.70
N VAL A 85 9.01 -5.12 8.99
CA VAL A 85 7.72 -5.42 9.62
C VAL A 85 6.80 -4.18 9.60
N GLY A 86 7.34 -2.98 9.83
CA GLY A 86 6.59 -1.73 9.71
C GLY A 86 6.06 -1.51 8.30
N MET A 87 6.83 -1.89 7.29
CA MET A 87 6.42 -1.80 5.89
C MET A 87 5.29 -2.78 5.54
N HIS A 88 5.30 -3.98 6.13
CA HIS A 88 4.17 -4.92 6.05
C HIS A 88 2.93 -4.38 6.74
N ALA A 89 3.09 -3.91 7.98
CA ALA A 89 2.03 -3.37 8.80
C ALA A 89 1.33 -2.20 8.10
N ALA A 90 2.08 -1.35 7.39
CA ALA A 90 1.53 -0.27 6.59
C ALA A 90 0.65 -0.75 5.41
N CYS A 91 0.96 -1.89 4.80
CA CYS A 91 0.11 -2.52 3.79
C CYS A 91 -1.18 -3.09 4.41
N VAL A 92 -1.06 -3.77 5.55
CA VAL A 92 -2.20 -4.45 6.20
C VAL A 92 -3.19 -3.46 6.83
N THR A 93 -2.69 -2.37 7.41
CA THR A 93 -3.51 -1.42 8.19
C THR A 93 -4.27 -0.40 7.34
N ARG A 94 -4.02 -0.36 6.02
CA ARG A 94 -4.56 0.63 5.08
C ARG A 94 -5.17 -0.08 3.86
N PRO A 95 -6.32 -0.76 4.02
CA PRO A 95 -7.02 -1.38 2.90
C PRO A 95 -7.50 -0.32 1.91
N HIS A 96 -7.74 -0.76 0.68
CA HIS A 96 -8.50 0.00 -0.32
C HIS A 96 -9.94 0.14 0.20
N ILE A 97 -10.53 1.33 0.09
CA ILE A 97 -11.89 1.56 0.57
C ILE A 97 -12.75 1.89 -0.63
N LEU A 98 -13.76 1.05 -0.87
CA LEU A 98 -14.81 1.34 -1.84
C LEU A 98 -16.00 1.95 -1.11
N ASP A 99 -16.31 3.19 -1.45
CA ASP A 99 -17.54 3.87 -1.06
C ASP A 99 -18.56 3.82 -2.22
N SER A 100 -19.79 4.22 -1.95
CA SER A 100 -20.90 4.32 -2.89
C SER A 100 -20.64 5.24 -4.10
N THR A 101 -19.73 6.21 -3.96
CA THR A 101 -19.47 7.25 -4.99
C THR A 101 -18.01 7.34 -5.41
N HIS A 102 -17.08 6.86 -4.60
CA HIS A 102 -15.65 6.98 -4.85
C HIS A 102 -14.90 5.68 -4.50
N LEU A 103 -13.91 5.33 -5.31
CA LEU A 103 -12.89 4.35 -4.97
C LEU A 103 -11.69 5.08 -4.35
N ARG A 104 -11.43 4.83 -3.07
CA ARG A 104 -10.24 5.34 -2.39
C ARG A 104 -9.13 4.30 -2.44
N VAL A 105 -8.19 4.56 -3.33
CA VAL A 105 -7.02 3.72 -3.56
C VAL A 105 -5.91 4.18 -2.64
N ARG A 106 -5.43 3.28 -1.78
CA ARG A 106 -4.36 3.56 -0.83
C ARG A 106 -3.26 2.54 -1.01
N ASP A 107 -2.05 3.02 -1.25
CA ASP A 107 -0.85 2.18 -1.17
C ASP A 107 0.04 2.69 -0.03
N ARG A 108 0.10 1.85 1.02
CA ARG A 108 0.99 2.00 2.17
C ARG A 108 0.89 3.41 2.79
N ALA A 109 2.01 4.01 3.16
CA ALA A 109 2.10 5.35 3.74
C ALA A 109 2.26 6.48 2.70
N HIS A 110 2.22 6.15 1.40
CA HIS A 110 2.73 7.00 0.32
C HIS A 110 1.64 7.50 -0.63
N VAL A 111 0.61 6.70 -0.88
CA VAL A 111 -0.44 7.03 -1.85
C VAL A 111 -1.80 7.03 -1.17
N ASP A 112 -2.53 8.13 -1.33
CA ASP A 112 -3.93 8.26 -0.97
C ASP A 112 -4.63 8.96 -2.13
N LEU A 113 -5.25 8.17 -3.01
CA LEU A 113 -5.90 8.64 -4.22
C LEU A 113 -7.41 8.40 -4.10
N ARG A 114 -8.20 9.42 -4.42
CA ARG A 114 -9.66 9.33 -4.49
C ARG A 114 -10.06 9.39 -5.96
N ILE A 115 -10.68 8.33 -6.45
CA ILE A 115 -11.14 8.22 -7.82
C ILE A 115 -12.68 8.18 -7.79
N PRO A 116 -13.38 9.18 -8.35
CA PRO A 116 -14.82 9.12 -8.53
C PRO A 116 -15.21 7.94 -9.42
N LEU A 117 -16.26 7.19 -9.04
CA LEU A 117 -16.70 6.03 -9.84
C LEU A 117 -17.20 6.44 -11.24
N ALA A 118 -17.68 7.66 -11.40
CA ALA A 118 -18.11 8.23 -12.68
C ALA A 118 -16.95 8.40 -13.68
N ASP A 119 -15.72 8.58 -13.17
CA ASP A 119 -14.53 8.79 -14.01
C ASP A 119 -13.91 7.46 -14.44
N ILE A 120 -14.45 6.32 -14.01
CA ILE A 120 -13.93 4.99 -14.35
C ILE A 120 -14.60 4.50 -15.65
N ALA A 121 -13.85 4.60 -16.76
CA ALA A 121 -14.30 4.16 -18.08
C ALA A 121 -14.41 2.63 -18.15
N THR A 122 -13.33 1.94 -17.80
CA THR A 122 -13.26 0.48 -17.85
C THR A 122 -12.56 -0.10 -16.62
N VAL A 123 -13.01 -1.28 -16.21
CA VAL A 123 -12.41 -2.08 -15.13
C VAL A 123 -12.12 -3.45 -15.72
N ARG A 124 -10.86 -3.87 -15.68
CA ARG A 124 -10.42 -5.16 -16.20
C ARG A 124 -9.61 -5.91 -15.16
N ARG A 125 -9.83 -7.22 -15.08
CA ARG A 125 -8.92 -8.12 -14.38
C ARG A 125 -7.79 -8.48 -15.33
N GLU A 126 -6.57 -8.13 -14.97
CA GLU A 126 -5.37 -8.40 -15.75
C GLU A 126 -4.19 -8.58 -14.79
N LEU A 127 -3.73 -9.83 -14.63
CA LEU A 127 -2.52 -10.11 -13.88
C LEU A 127 -1.32 -9.68 -14.72
N ARG A 128 -0.63 -8.62 -14.29
CA ARG A 128 0.62 -8.17 -14.91
C ARG A 128 1.73 -8.05 -13.89
N THR A 129 2.90 -8.52 -14.29
CA THR A 129 4.14 -8.21 -13.61
C THR A 129 4.66 -6.88 -14.17
N THR A 130 4.67 -5.83 -13.36
CA THR A 130 5.05 -4.48 -13.81
C THR A 130 6.37 -4.07 -13.17
N HIS A 131 7.39 -3.83 -14.00
CA HIS A 131 8.71 -3.37 -13.55
C HIS A 131 9.05 -1.93 -14.00
N GLU A 132 8.35 -1.40 -15.01
CA GLU A 132 8.67 -0.08 -15.57
C GLU A 132 7.54 0.94 -15.34
N PRO A 133 7.87 2.14 -14.80
CA PRO A 133 6.90 3.22 -14.68
C PRO A 133 6.68 3.87 -16.04
N ALA A 134 5.51 3.67 -16.64
CA ALA A 134 5.09 4.38 -17.85
C ALA A 134 4.57 5.79 -17.54
N GLU A 135 4.63 6.69 -18.53
CA GLU A 135 4.02 8.01 -18.43
C GLU A 135 2.49 7.88 -18.36
N HIS A 136 1.84 8.63 -17.45
CA HIS A 136 0.39 8.62 -17.21
C HIS A 136 -0.21 7.34 -16.60
N GLU A 137 0.62 6.37 -16.20
CA GLU A 137 0.19 5.16 -15.47
C GLU A 137 0.56 5.25 -13.99
N LEU A 138 -0.35 4.82 -13.11
CA LEU A 138 -0.09 4.58 -11.69
C LEU A 138 -0.15 3.08 -11.42
N ASN A 139 1.02 2.48 -11.20
CA ASN A 139 1.14 1.07 -10.85
C ASN A 139 1.32 0.91 -9.34
N LEU A 140 0.31 0.35 -8.68
CA LEU A 140 0.30 0.01 -7.26
C LEU A 140 0.54 -1.49 -7.11
N ALA A 141 1.77 -1.88 -7.43
CA ALA A 141 2.18 -3.27 -7.45
C ALA A 141 2.53 -3.78 -6.05
N VAL A 142 2.12 -5.00 -5.77
CA VAL A 142 2.52 -5.77 -4.59
C VAL A 142 3.39 -6.92 -5.06
N GLY A 143 4.63 -7.00 -4.59
CA GLY A 143 5.57 -8.03 -5.07
C GLY A 143 5.81 -7.97 -6.58
N ALA A 144 5.84 -6.76 -7.15
CA ALA A 144 5.92 -6.50 -8.60
C ALA A 144 4.72 -6.98 -9.44
N GLN A 145 3.59 -7.33 -8.80
CA GLN A 145 2.37 -7.79 -9.47
C GLN A 145 1.18 -6.84 -9.24
N THR A 146 0.32 -6.71 -10.25
CA THR A 146 -0.98 -6.03 -10.21
C THR A 146 -2.02 -6.93 -10.86
N ASP A 147 -3.26 -6.95 -10.33
CA ASP A 147 -4.33 -7.84 -10.82
C ASP A 147 -5.51 -7.12 -11.46
N VAL A 148 -5.65 -5.82 -11.19
CA VAL A 148 -6.78 -5.02 -11.64
C VAL A 148 -6.26 -3.78 -12.35
N THR A 149 -6.75 -3.56 -13.56
CA THR A 149 -6.48 -2.37 -14.38
C THR A 149 -7.75 -1.54 -14.46
N LEU A 150 -7.63 -0.26 -14.11
CA LEU A 150 -8.67 0.76 -14.21
C LEU A 150 -8.26 1.80 -15.25
N GLU A 151 -9.09 2.00 -16.27
CA GLU A 151 -8.95 3.11 -17.20
C GLU A 151 -9.89 4.24 -16.81
N LEU A 152 -9.35 5.44 -16.69
CA LEU A 152 -10.09 6.64 -16.33
C LEU A 152 -10.48 7.42 -17.58
N SER A 153 -11.75 7.82 -17.68
CA SER A 153 -12.26 8.69 -18.75
C SER A 153 -11.70 10.10 -18.64
N VAL A 154 -11.50 10.58 -17.40
CA VAL A 154 -10.94 11.89 -17.08
C VAL A 154 -9.59 11.69 -16.36
N PRO A 155 -8.52 12.41 -16.75
CA PRO A 155 -7.26 12.34 -16.03
C PRO A 155 -7.43 12.83 -14.60
N VAL A 156 -7.02 12.03 -13.62
CA VAL A 156 -7.04 12.43 -12.20
C VAL A 156 -5.66 12.94 -11.80
N GLU A 157 -5.62 14.01 -11.00
CA GLU A 157 -4.38 14.56 -10.46
C GLU A 157 -3.93 13.74 -9.25
N HIS A 158 -2.71 13.20 -9.34
CA HIS A 158 -2.06 12.44 -8.29
C HIS A 158 -0.80 13.17 -7.83
N PHE A 159 -0.68 13.38 -6.52
CA PHE A 159 0.54 13.89 -5.92
C PHE A 159 1.44 12.72 -5.50
N THR A 160 2.61 12.63 -6.15
CA THR A 160 3.64 11.68 -5.76
C THR A 160 4.17 11.97 -4.35
N PHE A 161 4.86 11.01 -3.73
CA PHE A 161 5.47 11.18 -2.41
C PHE A 161 6.40 12.39 -2.29
N LEU A 162 7.01 12.83 -3.40
CA LEU A 162 7.86 14.01 -3.49
C LEU A 162 7.10 15.32 -3.75
N GLY A 163 5.76 15.28 -3.78
CA GLY A 163 4.89 16.44 -4.02
C GLY A 163 4.82 16.88 -5.48
N ARG A 164 5.28 16.06 -6.43
CA ARG A 164 5.07 16.32 -7.86
C ARG A 164 3.67 15.87 -8.24
N GLU A 165 2.93 16.75 -8.88
CA GLU A 165 1.65 16.46 -9.51
C GLU A 165 1.87 15.62 -10.77
N ARG A 166 1.06 14.59 -10.94
CA ARG A 166 1.04 13.71 -12.11
C ARG A 166 -0.41 13.48 -12.50
N ARG A 167 -0.72 13.70 -13.78
CA ARG A 167 -2.01 13.36 -14.35
C ARG A 167 -1.99 11.91 -14.82
N ILE A 168 -2.85 11.10 -14.22
CA ILE A 168 -2.93 9.66 -14.47
C ILE A 168 -4.24 9.31 -15.18
N ARG A 169 -4.15 8.43 -16.17
CA ARG A 169 -5.30 7.91 -16.92
C ARG A 169 -5.48 6.41 -16.74
N LEU A 170 -4.42 5.72 -16.33
CA LEU A 170 -4.44 4.29 -16.05
C LEU A 170 -4.00 4.06 -14.60
N VAL A 171 -4.79 3.28 -13.86
CA VAL A 171 -4.45 2.84 -12.50
C VAL A 171 -4.44 1.33 -12.47
N ARG A 172 -3.28 0.74 -12.21
CA ARG A 172 -3.15 -0.70 -11.97
C ARG A 172 -2.97 -0.94 -10.47
N LEU A 173 -3.72 -1.87 -9.90
CA LEU A 173 -3.67 -2.17 -8.47
C LEU A 173 -3.73 -3.67 -8.21
N HIS A 174 -3.16 -4.07 -7.09
CA HIS A 174 -3.29 -5.42 -6.53
C HIS A 174 -4.39 -5.43 -5.47
N ALA A 175 -5.21 -6.47 -5.45
CA ALA A 175 -6.24 -6.70 -4.45
C ALA A 175 -6.24 -8.18 -4.07
N ASP A 176 -6.44 -8.49 -2.80
CA ASP A 176 -6.44 -9.88 -2.30
C ASP A 176 -7.56 -10.71 -2.96
N ASP A 177 -8.70 -10.08 -3.27
CA ASP A 177 -9.85 -10.67 -3.97
C ASP A 177 -10.21 -9.83 -5.22
N PRO A 178 -9.45 -9.94 -6.33
CA PRO A 178 -9.61 -9.07 -7.49
C PRO A 178 -10.98 -9.26 -8.17
N ASP A 179 -11.51 -10.49 -8.20
CA ASP A 179 -12.82 -10.78 -8.76
C ASP A 179 -13.97 -10.16 -7.95
N GLU A 180 -13.82 -10.07 -6.62
CA GLU A 180 -14.82 -9.44 -5.77
C GLU A 180 -14.76 -7.91 -5.92
N LEU A 181 -13.56 -7.34 -6.00
CA LEU A 181 -13.37 -5.91 -6.22
C LEU A 181 -13.96 -5.46 -7.56
N VAL A 182 -13.69 -6.18 -8.65
CA VAL A 182 -14.27 -5.87 -9.97
C VAL A 182 -15.80 -5.97 -9.94
N ARG A 183 -16.35 -7.01 -9.30
CA ARG A 183 -17.81 -7.15 -9.15
C ARG A 183 -18.43 -6.03 -8.32
N ALA A 184 -17.77 -5.63 -7.23
CA ALA A 184 -18.24 -4.56 -6.37
C ALA A 184 -18.21 -3.20 -7.10
N LEU A 185 -17.13 -2.92 -7.85
CA LEU A 185 -17.00 -1.72 -8.67
C LEU A 185 -18.07 -1.65 -9.77
N THR A 186 -18.27 -2.74 -10.51
CA THR A 186 -19.32 -2.80 -11.54
C THR A 186 -20.70 -2.60 -10.95
N ARG A 187 -20.98 -3.18 -9.77
CA ARG A 187 -22.26 -2.99 -9.09
C ARG A 187 -22.45 -1.54 -8.61
N ALA A 188 -21.42 -0.94 -8.01
CA ALA A 188 -21.48 0.44 -7.53
C ALA A 188 -21.62 1.46 -8.69
N ARG A 189 -21.02 1.18 -9.85
CA ARG A 189 -21.16 2.03 -11.04
C ARG A 189 -22.55 1.96 -11.67
N THR A 190 -23.19 0.79 -11.60
CA THR A 190 -24.53 0.55 -12.17
C THR A 190 -25.65 0.90 -11.18
N ALA A 191 -25.34 0.98 -9.88
CA ALA A 191 -26.29 1.45 -8.89
C ALA A 191 -26.65 2.92 -9.17
N PRO A 192 -27.93 3.29 -9.26
CA PRO A 192 -28.32 4.68 -9.45
C PRO A 192 -27.79 5.52 -8.28
N SER A 193 -27.14 6.64 -8.59
CA SER A 193 -26.69 7.60 -7.57
C SER A 193 -27.87 7.95 -6.66
N PRO A 194 -27.69 8.00 -5.32
CA PRO A 194 -28.74 8.48 -4.43
C PRO A 194 -29.07 9.91 -4.88
N SER A 195 -30.31 10.14 -5.31
CA SER A 195 -30.74 11.44 -5.82
C SER A 195 -30.43 12.52 -4.78
N PRO A 196 -29.92 13.70 -5.16
CA PRO A 196 -29.76 14.81 -4.22
C PRO A 196 -31.13 15.09 -3.59
N GLY A 197 -31.20 15.03 -2.27
CA GLY A 197 -32.42 15.31 -1.52
C GLY A 197 -32.98 16.68 -1.95
N ARG A 198 -34.27 16.68 -2.26
CA ARG A 198 -35.05 17.86 -2.68
C ARG A 198 -34.91 18.96 -1.61
N PRO A 199 -34.45 20.19 -1.95
CA PRO A 199 -34.52 21.30 -1.02
C PRO A 199 -36.00 21.63 -0.78
N GLY A 200 -36.37 21.73 0.50
CA GLY A 200 -37.69 22.18 0.95
C GLY A 200 -37.89 23.67 0.79
#